data_AF-A0AAW8LSQ0-F1
#
_entry.id   AF-A0AAW8LSQ0-F1
#
_cell.length_a   1.000
_cell.length_b   1.000
_cell.length_c   1.000
_cell.angle_alpha   90.00
_cell.angle_beta   90.00
_cell.angle_gamma   90.00
#
_symmetry.space_group_name_H-M   'P 1'
#
loop_
_entity.id
_entity.type
_entity.pdbx_description
1 polymer ?
#
loop_
_entity_poly.entity_id
_entity_poly.type
_entity_poly.pdbx_seq_one_letter_code
_entity_poly.pdbx_strand_id
1 'polypeptide(L)'
;MSESCPVLTPAERQVQDILQRKEAAMMAAIHAALERASKEVAEAFQAADSDMQPPPHDYFAAVAHQQLFLLLCGADPETFKGGDPDIAGHIIRNAQNITEHYWKKRDPAANISNE
;
A
#
# COMPACT_ATOMS: atom_id res chain seq x y z
N MET A 1 -0.40 33.74 5.75
CA MET A 1 -1.42 33.48 6.77
C MET A 1 -1.07 32.16 7.41
N SER A 2 -0.88 32.13 8.73
CA SER A 2 -0.53 30.91 9.48
C SER A 2 -1.76 30.02 9.53
N GLU A 3 -1.84 29.04 8.63
CA GLU A 3 -2.78 27.92 8.73
C GLU A 3 -2.35 27.08 9.94
N SER A 4 -2.72 27.52 11.13
CA SER A 4 -2.52 26.74 12.35
C SER A 4 -3.32 25.46 12.22
N CYS A 5 -2.64 24.31 12.09
CA CYS A 5 -3.28 23.00 12.18
C CYS A 5 -4.24 23.00 13.39
N PRO A 6 -5.53 22.67 13.20
CA PRO A 6 -6.51 22.78 14.27
C PRO A 6 -6.12 21.85 15.43
N VAL A 7 -6.11 22.40 16.64
CA VAL A 7 -5.84 21.61 17.86
C VAL A 7 -7.07 20.76 18.13
N LEU A 8 -6.90 19.44 18.07
CA LEU A 8 -7.97 18.49 18.32
C LEU A 8 -8.47 18.58 19.77
N THR A 9 -9.79 18.51 19.91
CA THR A 9 -10.45 18.34 21.21
C THR A 9 -9.97 17.04 21.88
N PRO A 10 -10.11 16.90 23.21
CA PRO A 10 -9.75 15.65 23.88
C PRO A 10 -10.47 14.41 23.32
N ALA A 11 -11.74 14.55 22.91
CA ALA A 11 -12.52 13.46 22.33
C ALA A 11 -11.99 13.07 20.94
N GLU A 12 -11.70 14.04 20.07
CA GLU A 12 -11.11 13.78 18.75
C GLU A 12 -9.72 13.13 18.87
N ARG A 13 -8.90 13.55 19.83
CA ARG A 13 -7.62 12.90 20.13
C ARG A 13 -7.79 11.44 20.54
N GLN A 14 -8.77 11.16 21.40
CA GLN A 14 -9.03 9.78 21.81
C GLN A 14 -9.46 8.90 20.63
N VAL A 15 -10.28 9.42 19.72
CA VAL A 15 -10.68 8.70 18.50
C VAL A 15 -9.48 8.48 17.58
N GLN A 16 -8.66 9.51 17.36
CA GLN A 16 -7.44 9.40 16.54
C GLN A 16 -6.47 8.36 17.11
N ASP A 17 -6.25 8.36 18.43
CA ASP A 17 -5.40 7.38 19.10
C ASP A 17 -5.89 5.94 18.90
N ILE A 18 -7.20 5.73 18.96
CA ILE A 18 -7.80 4.41 18.72
C ILE A 18 -7.54 3.98 17.28
N LEU A 19 -7.80 4.85 16.30
CA LEU A 19 -7.59 4.55 14.89
C LEU A 19 -6.12 4.22 14.61
N GLN A 20 -5.19 5.08 15.04
CA GLN A 20 -3.76 4.88 14.83
C GLN A 20 -3.26 3.55 15.42
N ARG A 21 -3.69 3.20 16.64
CA ARG A 21 -3.30 1.92 17.25
C ARG A 21 -3.84 0.73 16.47
N LYS A 22 -5.07 0.83 15.96
CA LYS A 22 -5.70 -0.24 15.17
C LYS A 22 -5.08 -0.37 13.78
N GLU A 23 -4.79 0.75 13.13
CA GLU A 23 -4.05 0.78 11.85
C GLU A 23 -2.65 0.17 12.02
N ALA A 24 -1.91 0.55 13.05
CA ALA A 24 -0.59 -0.02 13.32
C ALA A 24 -0.64 -1.53 13.58
N ALA A 25 -1.62 -1.98 14.38
CA ALA A 25 -1.80 -3.41 14.65
C ALA A 25 -2.20 -4.19 13.38
N MET A 26 -3.07 -3.62 12.55
CA MET A 26 -3.46 -4.20 11.26
C MET A 26 -2.25 -4.34 10.33
N MET A 27 -1.44 -3.28 10.18
CA MET A 27 -0.25 -3.33 9.34
C MET A 27 0.79 -4.33 9.85
N ALA A 28 0.97 -4.44 11.17
CA ALA A 28 1.84 -5.46 11.75
C ALA A 28 1.36 -6.89 11.42
N ALA A 29 0.04 -7.13 11.47
CA ALA A 29 -0.54 -8.42 11.10
C ALA A 29 -0.35 -8.74 9.61
N ILE A 30 -0.50 -7.74 8.73
CA ILE A 30 -0.26 -7.91 7.29
C ILE A 30 1.20 -8.30 7.03
N HIS A 31 2.18 -7.56 7.60
CA HIS A 31 3.59 -7.90 7.41
C HIS A 31 3.91 -9.32 7.90
N ALA A 32 3.40 -9.71 9.07
CA ALA A 32 3.60 -11.06 9.59
C ALA A 32 2.98 -12.15 8.68
N ALA A 33 1.86 -11.86 8.02
CA ALA A 33 1.23 -12.78 7.07
C ALA A 33 2.06 -12.93 5.79
N LEU A 34 2.63 -11.84 5.27
CA LEU A 34 3.50 -11.87 4.08
C LEU A 34 4.76 -12.72 4.31
N GLU A 35 5.45 -12.49 5.43
CA GLU A 35 6.63 -13.25 5.82
C GLU A 35 6.32 -14.74 5.99
N ARG A 36 5.20 -15.05 6.66
CA ARG A 36 4.76 -16.43 6.85
C ARG A 36 4.50 -17.12 5.52
N ALA A 37 3.75 -16.50 4.61
CA ALA A 37 3.43 -17.08 3.31
C ALA A 37 4.70 -17.35 2.49
N SER A 38 5.65 -16.41 2.49
CA SER A 38 6.94 -16.59 1.82
C SER A 38 7.73 -17.77 2.37
N LYS A 39 7.76 -17.92 3.70
CA LYS A 39 8.46 -19.03 4.36
C LYS A 39 7.79 -20.38 4.08
N GLU A 40 6.47 -20.46 4.23
CA GLU A 40 5.71 -21.70 4.02
C GLU A 40 5.84 -22.21 2.58
N VAL A 41 5.85 -21.33 1.59
CA VAL A 41 6.07 -21.74 0.19
C VAL A 41 7.49 -22.24 -0.04
N ALA A 42 8.51 -21.59 0.54
CA ALA A 42 9.88 -22.07 0.44
C ALA A 42 10.06 -23.46 1.06
N GLU A 43 9.49 -23.68 2.25
CA GLU A 43 9.50 -24.98 2.93
C GLU A 43 8.75 -26.05 2.13
N ALA A 44 7.60 -25.71 1.54
CA ALA A 44 6.82 -26.62 0.70
C ALA A 44 7.56 -27.01 -0.58
N PHE A 45 8.25 -26.07 -1.23
CA PHE A 45 9.06 -26.36 -2.43
C PHE A 45 10.22 -27.28 -2.10
N GLN A 46 10.89 -27.05 -0.95
CA GLN A 46 11.94 -27.93 -0.46
C GLN A 46 11.41 -29.34 -0.14
N ALA A 47 10.26 -29.44 0.52
CA ALA A 47 9.65 -30.73 0.87
C ALA A 47 9.15 -31.53 -0.36
N ALA A 48 8.87 -30.83 -1.47
CA ALA A 48 8.47 -31.44 -2.72
C ALA A 48 9.64 -31.79 -3.65
N ASP A 49 10.90 -31.64 -3.19
CA ASP A 49 12.12 -31.75 -4.01
C ASP A 49 11.99 -30.98 -5.34
N SER A 50 11.38 -29.79 -5.29
CA SER A 50 11.13 -29.01 -6.50
C SER A 50 12.41 -28.32 -6.99
N ASP A 51 12.71 -28.46 -8.28
CA ASP A 51 13.76 -27.69 -8.95
C ASP A 51 13.38 -26.21 -9.17
N MET A 52 12.14 -25.83 -8.85
CA MET A 52 11.67 -24.45 -8.97
C MET A 52 12.15 -23.60 -7.81
N GLN A 53 12.47 -22.33 -8.09
CA GLN A 53 12.76 -21.36 -7.05
C GLN A 53 11.44 -20.82 -6.45
N PRO A 54 11.30 -20.75 -5.12
CA PRO A 54 10.14 -20.10 -4.51
C PRO A 54 10.08 -18.62 -4.91
N PRO A 55 8.88 -18.03 -5.01
CA PRO A 55 8.73 -16.62 -5.35
C PRO A 55 9.40 -15.72 -4.29
N PRO A 56 9.86 -14.52 -4.67
CA PRO A 56 10.39 -13.56 -3.71
C PRO A 56 9.29 -13.06 -2.76
N HIS A 57 9.67 -12.56 -1.57
CA HIS A 57 8.74 -12.00 -0.57
C HIS A 57 7.72 -11.01 -1.19
N ASP A 58 8.21 -10.11 -2.05
CA ASP A 58 7.41 -9.05 -2.67
C ASP A 58 6.30 -9.59 -3.60
N TYR A 59 6.36 -10.87 -3.99
CA TYR A 59 5.27 -11.53 -4.68
C TYR A 59 3.98 -11.47 -3.86
N PHE A 60 4.03 -11.84 -2.58
CA PHE A 60 2.84 -11.83 -1.72
C PHE A 60 2.36 -10.41 -1.42
N ALA A 61 3.28 -9.44 -1.34
CA ALA A 61 2.92 -8.04 -1.23
C ALA A 61 2.14 -7.56 -2.48
N ALA A 62 2.56 -7.98 -3.67
CA ALA A 62 1.84 -7.69 -4.92
C ALA A 62 0.46 -8.36 -4.96
N VAL A 63 0.34 -9.62 -4.51
CA VAL A 63 -0.96 -10.32 -4.40
C VAL A 63 -1.90 -9.57 -3.45
N ALA A 64 -1.41 -9.20 -2.26
CA ALA A 64 -2.20 -8.45 -1.29
C ALA A 64 -2.62 -7.08 -1.84
N HIS A 65 -1.70 -6.35 -2.48
CA HIS A 65 -1.99 -5.05 -3.09
C HIS A 65 -3.07 -5.16 -4.18
N GLN A 66 -3.00 -6.16 -5.05
CA GLN A 66 -4.02 -6.41 -6.08
C GLN A 66 -5.40 -6.66 -5.47
N GLN A 67 -5.48 -7.50 -4.44
CA GLN A 67 -6.74 -7.80 -3.75
C GLN A 67 -7.34 -6.57 -3.06
N LEU A 68 -6.51 -5.76 -2.40
CA LEU A 68 -6.94 -4.51 -1.78
C LEU A 68 -7.38 -3.47 -2.82
N PHE A 69 -6.70 -3.40 -3.96
CA PHE A 69 -7.10 -2.53 -5.07
C PHE A 69 -8.50 -2.90 -5.58
N LEU A 70 -8.77 -4.20 -5.79
CA LEU A 70 -10.10 -4.69 -6.19
C LEU A 70 -11.17 -4.33 -5.15
N LEU A 71 -10.89 -4.59 -3.87
CA LEU A 71 -11.78 -4.25 -2.77
C LEU A 71 -12.14 -2.76 -2.77
N LEU A 72 -11.15 -1.88 -2.91
CA LEU A 72 -11.35 -0.43 -2.93
C LEU A 72 -12.16 0.02 -4.16
N CYS A 73 -11.98 -0.65 -5.29
CA CYS A 73 -12.75 -0.38 -6.50
C CYS A 73 -14.15 -1.02 -6.47
N GLY A 74 -14.50 -1.82 -5.45
CA GLY A 74 -15.75 -2.58 -5.41
C GLY A 74 -15.82 -3.74 -6.39
N ALA A 75 -14.67 -4.19 -6.92
CA ALA A 75 -14.59 -5.32 -7.82
C ALA A 75 -14.67 -6.65 -7.05
N ASP A 76 -15.14 -7.68 -7.74
CA ASP A 76 -15.09 -9.06 -7.27
C ASP A 76 -13.63 -9.57 -7.26
N PRO A 77 -13.12 -10.08 -6.12
CA PRO A 77 -11.72 -10.45 -5.95
C PRO A 77 -11.29 -11.71 -6.73
N GLU A 78 -12.23 -12.54 -7.18
CA GLU A 78 -11.96 -13.78 -7.91
C GLU A 78 -12.03 -13.57 -9.43
N THR A 79 -13.02 -12.80 -9.89
CA THR A 79 -13.32 -12.59 -11.31
C THR A 79 -12.84 -11.26 -11.85
N PHE A 80 -12.43 -10.33 -10.97
CA PHE A 80 -11.98 -8.97 -11.31
C PHE A 80 -13.06 -8.05 -11.88
N LYS A 81 -14.33 -8.50 -11.92
CA LYS A 81 -15.43 -7.77 -12.55
C LYS A 81 -16.16 -6.86 -11.56
N GLY A 82 -16.89 -5.88 -12.10
CA GLY A 82 -17.82 -5.04 -11.33
C GLY A 82 -17.18 -3.84 -10.63
N GLY A 83 -15.87 -3.62 -10.80
CA GLY A 83 -15.19 -2.46 -10.21
C GLY A 83 -15.58 -1.13 -10.84
N ASP A 84 -15.47 -0.07 -10.04
CA ASP A 84 -15.67 1.32 -10.43
C ASP A 84 -14.38 1.91 -11.06
N PRO A 85 -14.41 2.26 -12.36
CA PRO A 85 -13.24 2.78 -13.06
C PRO A 85 -12.84 4.19 -12.61
N ASP A 86 -13.77 5.00 -12.10
CA ASP A 86 -13.47 6.34 -11.61
C ASP A 86 -12.67 6.26 -10.30
N ILE A 87 -13.11 5.39 -9.37
CA ILE A 87 -12.36 5.10 -8.13
C ILE A 87 -10.98 4.54 -8.45
N ALA A 88 -10.90 3.56 -9.36
CA ALA A 88 -9.62 3.01 -9.82
C ALA A 88 -8.69 4.11 -10.34
N GLY A 89 -9.21 5.02 -11.17
CA GLY A 89 -8.46 6.16 -11.69
C GLY A 89 -7.95 7.09 -10.59
N HIS A 90 -8.73 7.34 -9.53
CA HIS A 90 -8.30 8.15 -8.39
C HIS A 90 -7.16 7.49 -7.60
N ILE A 91 -7.25 6.18 -7.35
CA ILE A 91 -6.21 5.43 -6.63
C ILE A 91 -4.89 5.44 -7.42
N ILE A 92 -4.95 5.19 -8.73
CA ILE A 92 -3.77 5.20 -9.61
C ILE A 92 -3.12 6.60 -9.60
N ARG A 93 -3.92 7.66 -9.76
CA ARG A 93 -3.41 9.04 -9.68
C ARG A 93 -2.77 9.35 -8.33
N ASN A 94 -3.34 8.84 -7.23
CA ASN A 94 -2.74 9.01 -5.91
C ASN A 94 -1.35 8.35 -5.82
N ALA A 95 -1.19 7.12 -6.33
CA ALA A 95 0.10 6.45 -6.38
C ALA A 95 1.13 7.19 -7.27
N GLN A 96 0.67 7.72 -8.41
CA GLN A 96 1.49 8.58 -9.28
C GLN A 96 1.94 9.84 -8.52
N ASN A 97 1.03 10.52 -7.83
CA ASN A 97 1.36 11.71 -7.05
C ASN A 97 2.41 11.43 -5.97
N ILE A 98 2.34 10.28 -5.29
CA ILE A 98 3.38 9.88 -4.32
C ILE A 98 4.75 9.82 -5.00
N THR A 99 4.82 9.21 -6.19
CA THR A 99 6.05 9.12 -6.98
C THR A 99 6.58 10.51 -7.35
N GLU A 100 5.72 11.37 -7.89
CA GLU A 100 6.11 12.71 -8.33
C GLU A 100 6.59 13.60 -7.18
N HIS A 101 5.93 13.54 -6.02
CA HIS A 101 6.19 14.46 -4.92
C HIS A 101 7.29 14.00 -3.97
N TYR A 102 7.45 12.69 -3.76
CA TYR A 102 8.36 12.19 -2.71
C TYR A 102 9.57 11.44 -3.26
N TRP A 103 9.50 10.88 -4.47
CA TRP A 103 10.58 10.02 -5.00
C TRP A 103 11.35 10.67 -6.13
N LYS A 104 10.66 11.40 -7.03
CA LYS A 104 11.34 12.18 -8.05
C LYS A 104 12.06 13.36 -7.41
N LYS A 105 13.39 13.37 -7.53
CA LYS A 105 14.19 14.54 -7.18
C LYS A 105 13.81 15.68 -8.13
N ARG A 106 13.39 16.83 -7.58
CA ARG A 106 13.37 18.07 -8.35
C ARG A 106 14.80 18.36 -8.79
N ASP A 107 15.05 18.40 -10.08
CA ASP A 107 16.34 18.82 -10.61
C ASP A 107 16.46 20.35 -10.41
N PRO A 108 17.36 20.84 -9.53
CA PRO A 108 17.47 22.27 -9.25
C PRO A 108 17.95 23.07 -10.47
N ALA A 109 18.57 22.41 -11.44
CA ALA A 109 19.11 23.04 -12.65
C ALA A 109 18.02 23.44 -13.67
N ALA A 110 16.82 22.86 -13.61
CA ALA A 110 15.74 23.18 -14.54
C ALA A 110 15.04 24.52 -14.24
N ASN A 111 15.29 25.14 -13.08
CA ASN A 111 14.69 26.42 -12.67
C ASN A 111 15.56 27.65 -12.96
N ILE A 112 16.76 27.50 -13.54
CA ILE A 112 17.69 28.62 -13.79
C ILE A 112 17.60 29.14 -15.24
N SER A 113 16.73 28.58 -16.09
CA SER A 113 16.66 28.97 -17.51
C SER A 113 15.52 29.92 -17.88
N ASN A 114 14.80 30.47 -16.89
CA ASN A 114 13.78 31.50 -17.12
C ASN A 114 14.01 32.71 -16.19
N GLU A 115 15.09 33.45 -16.42
CA GLU A 115 15.21 34.89 -16.09
C GLU A 115 15.74 35.65 -17.31
#